data_AF-A0A480JDK0-F1
#
_entry.id   AF-A0A480JDK0-F1
#
_cell.length_a   1.000
_cell.length_b   1.000
_cell.length_c   1.000
_cell.angle_alpha   90.00
_cell.angle_beta   90.00
_cell.angle_gamma   90.00
#
_symmetry.space_group_name_H-M   'P 1'
#
loop_
_entity.id
_entity.type
_entity.pdbx_description
1 polymer ?
#
loop_
_entity_poly.entity_id
_entity_poly.type
_entity_poly.pdbx_seq_one_letter_code
_entity_poly.pdbx_strand_id
1 'polypeptide(L)'
;MGCFFSKRQKAEKESQPEGEEERPKQYSWDQREKVDPKDFMFSGLKDETVGRLPGKVAGQQFLIQDCENCNIYIFDHSATVTIDDCTNCVIFLGPVKGSVFFRNCRDCKCALACQQFRVRDCRKLEVFLCCATQPIIESSTHIKFGCFQWYYPELAFQFKDAGLSIFNNTWSNIHDFTPVSGELNWSLLPEDAVVEDHVPLPTTEELKAIRLSTEASKSIVPVSRGQRQKNSDESCLVVLFAGDYTIANARKLIDEVRRERREKQTYTCVVTHHFLASSHSFLIGY
;
A
#
# COMPACT_ATOMS: atom_id res chain seq x y z
N MET A 1 8.24 52.38 54.43
CA MET A 1 6.94 53.04 54.18
C MET A 1 6.04 51.99 53.54
N GLY A 2 4.87 51.61 54.02
CA GLY A 2 4.05 52.02 55.15
C GLY A 2 2.64 51.45 54.94
N CYS A 3 2.06 50.85 56.00
CA CYS A 3 0.64 50.64 56.30
C CYS A 3 -0.28 49.79 55.38
N PHE A 4 -1.37 49.16 55.85
CA PHE A 4 -1.82 48.49 57.09
C PHE A 4 -3.32 48.14 56.89
N PHE A 5 -3.82 47.11 57.59
CA PHE A 5 -5.23 46.72 57.88
C PHE A 5 -6.08 46.04 56.79
N SER A 6 -7.05 45.16 57.07
CA SER A 6 -7.41 44.21 58.17
C SER A 6 -8.86 43.77 57.87
N LYS A 7 -9.17 42.46 57.90
CA LYS A 7 -10.19 41.86 58.79
C LYS A 7 -10.50 40.39 58.46
N ARG A 8 -10.71 39.68 59.57
CA ARG A 8 -11.05 38.28 59.83
C ARG A 8 -12.43 37.87 59.29
N GLN A 9 -12.58 36.61 58.86
CA GLN A 9 -13.77 35.76 59.06
C GLN A 9 -13.36 34.30 58.81
N LYS A 10 -13.12 33.53 59.88
CA LYS A 10 -14.02 32.52 60.48
C LYS A 10 -14.25 31.30 59.57
N ALA A 11 -13.64 30.18 59.97
CA ALA A 11 -13.88 28.87 59.39
C ALA A 11 -15.25 28.35 59.82
N GLU A 12 -16.08 27.98 58.85
CA GLU A 12 -17.28 27.16 59.05
C GLU A 12 -17.20 25.97 58.08
N LYS A 13 -17.35 24.78 58.67
CA LYS A 13 -17.50 23.49 57.98
C LYS A 13 -18.96 23.36 57.56
N GLU A 14 -19.22 23.14 56.28
CA GLU A 14 -20.48 22.58 55.76
C GLU A 14 -20.09 21.51 54.72
N SER A 15 -20.08 20.23 55.13
CA SER A 15 -21.15 19.24 54.93
C SER A 15 -21.29 18.79 53.47
N GLN A 16 -20.78 17.59 53.20
CA GLN A 16 -20.99 16.83 51.97
C GLN A 16 -22.48 16.55 51.75
N PRO A 17 -22.97 16.58 50.50
CA PRO A 17 -24.06 15.72 50.09
C PRO A 17 -23.49 14.37 49.63
N GLU A 18 -23.88 13.32 50.34
CA GLU A 18 -23.79 11.94 49.89
C GLU A 18 -24.75 11.71 48.71
N GLY A 19 -24.31 10.93 47.71
CA GLY A 19 -25.22 10.29 46.77
C GLY A 19 -25.14 10.72 45.30
N GLU A 20 -23.95 10.74 44.70
CA GLU A 20 -23.84 10.43 43.28
C GLU A 20 -23.28 9.01 43.16
N GLU A 21 -24.06 8.08 42.59
CA GLU A 21 -23.51 6.80 42.14
C GLU A 21 -22.38 7.10 41.15
N GLU A 22 -21.13 6.91 41.58
CA GLU A 22 -19.96 7.02 40.72
C GLU A 22 -20.14 6.04 39.56
N ARG A 23 -20.46 6.56 38.37
CA ARG A 23 -20.38 5.78 37.13
C ARG A 23 -18.97 5.18 37.10
N PRO A 24 -18.81 3.87 36.89
CA PRO A 24 -17.51 3.22 36.95
C PRO A 24 -16.53 3.97 36.03
N LYS A 25 -15.37 4.35 36.57
CA LYS A 25 -14.33 5.06 35.85
C LYS A 25 -13.98 4.25 34.60
N GLN A 26 -14.44 4.71 33.44
CA GLN A 26 -14.20 4.07 32.17
C GLN A 26 -12.89 4.62 31.62
N TYR A 27 -11.87 3.77 31.59
CA TYR A 27 -10.55 4.16 31.12
C TYR A 27 -10.43 3.93 29.62
N SER A 28 -9.52 4.64 28.95
CA SER A 28 -9.33 4.53 27.49
C SER A 28 -8.91 3.13 27.02
N TRP A 29 -8.41 2.28 27.93
CA TRP A 29 -8.13 0.87 27.66
C TRP A 29 -9.35 -0.05 27.82
N ASP A 30 -10.41 0.37 28.50
CA ASP A 30 -11.66 -0.40 28.65
C ASP A 30 -12.53 -0.33 27.38
N GLN A 31 -12.23 0.60 26.47
CA GLN A 31 -12.89 0.77 25.16
C GLN A 31 -12.08 0.18 23.99
N ARG A 32 -10.90 -0.40 24.23
CA ARG A 32 -10.14 -1.04 23.14
C ARG A 32 -10.85 -2.34 22.76
N GLU A 33 -11.29 -2.41 21.51
CA GLU A 33 -11.73 -3.68 20.93
C GLU A 33 -10.61 -4.71 21.14
N LYS A 34 -10.98 -5.90 21.63
CA LYS A 34 -10.02 -7.00 21.82
C LYS A 34 -9.58 -7.47 20.43
N VAL A 35 -8.38 -7.07 20.03
CA VAL A 35 -7.72 -7.50 18.80
C VAL A 35 -7.19 -8.92 19.02
N ASP A 36 -7.74 -9.92 18.35
CA ASP A 36 -7.18 -11.29 18.35
C ASP A 36 -6.05 -11.35 17.30
N PRO A 37 -4.81 -11.75 17.68
CA PRO A 37 -3.73 -11.96 16.71
C PRO A 37 -4.10 -12.85 15.52
N LYS A 38 -5.03 -13.80 15.70
CA LYS A 38 -5.51 -14.68 14.63
C LYS A 38 -6.23 -13.94 13.51
N ASP A 39 -6.84 -12.79 13.80
CA ASP A 39 -7.53 -12.00 12.78
C ASP A 39 -6.54 -11.35 11.79
N PHE A 40 -5.27 -11.26 12.17
CA PHE A 40 -4.19 -10.61 11.42
C PHE A 40 -3.16 -11.61 10.89
N MET A 41 -3.53 -12.89 10.82
CA MET A 41 -2.71 -13.90 10.20
C MET A 41 -3.50 -14.93 9.40
N PHE A 42 -2.90 -15.41 8.32
CA PHE A 42 -3.28 -16.64 7.64
C PHE A 42 -2.11 -17.61 7.76
N SER A 43 -2.36 -18.79 8.31
CA SER A 43 -1.30 -19.75 8.64
C SER A 43 -1.75 -21.17 8.33
N GLY A 44 -0.93 -21.91 7.58
CA GLY A 44 -1.16 -23.35 7.36
C GLY A 44 -2.38 -23.68 6.50
N LEU A 45 -2.89 -22.72 5.73
CA LEU A 45 -4.06 -22.91 4.87
C LEU A 45 -3.68 -23.69 3.60
N LYS A 46 -4.59 -24.54 3.13
CA LYS A 46 -4.38 -25.32 1.90
C LYS A 46 -5.62 -25.37 1.04
N ASP A 47 -5.46 -25.09 -0.25
CA ASP A 47 -6.54 -25.16 -1.25
C ASP A 47 -7.75 -24.25 -0.90
N GLU A 48 -7.47 -23.12 -0.24
CA GLU A 48 -8.48 -22.20 0.29
C GLU A 48 -8.46 -20.84 -0.40
N THR A 49 -9.63 -20.19 -0.46
CA THR A 49 -9.75 -18.77 -0.82
C THR A 49 -10.19 -17.99 0.40
N VAL A 50 -9.33 -17.08 0.88
CA VAL A 50 -9.55 -16.30 2.10
C VAL A 50 -9.29 -14.82 1.86
N GLY A 51 -9.81 -13.97 2.74
CA GLY A 51 -9.56 -12.54 2.63
C GLY A 51 -9.97 -11.71 3.81
N ARG A 52 -9.74 -10.40 3.68
CA ARG A 52 -10.19 -9.37 4.61
C ARG A 52 -10.89 -8.27 3.82
N LEU A 53 -12.08 -7.92 4.28
CA LEU A 53 -12.86 -6.81 3.74
C LEU A 53 -12.29 -5.45 4.20
N PRO A 54 -12.63 -4.35 3.52
CA PRO A 54 -12.26 -3.01 3.98
C PRO A 54 -12.63 -2.76 5.44
N GLY A 55 -11.70 -2.16 6.19
CA GLY A 55 -11.85 -1.84 7.61
C GLY A 55 -11.55 -2.99 8.58
N LYS A 56 -11.25 -4.21 8.09
CA LYS A 56 -10.93 -5.36 8.95
C LYS A 56 -9.47 -5.44 9.36
N VAL A 57 -8.55 -4.79 8.64
CA VAL A 57 -7.13 -4.74 9.00
C VAL A 57 -6.76 -3.38 9.60
N ALA A 58 -7.30 -2.29 9.05
CA ALA A 58 -7.21 -0.94 9.57
C ALA A 58 -5.78 -0.51 9.97
N GLY A 59 -4.79 -0.82 9.12
CA GLY A 59 -3.40 -0.40 9.34
C GLY A 59 -2.62 -1.26 10.34
N GLN A 60 -3.15 -2.39 10.80
CA GLN A 60 -2.39 -3.36 11.59
C GLN A 60 -1.36 -4.12 10.74
N GLN A 61 -0.41 -4.77 11.41
CA GLN A 61 0.49 -5.73 10.76
C GLN A 61 -0.28 -6.98 10.36
N PHE A 62 0.10 -7.60 9.23
CA PHE A 62 -0.49 -8.87 8.79
C PHE A 62 0.59 -9.92 8.49
N LEU A 63 0.32 -11.18 8.78
CA LEU A 63 1.22 -12.31 8.52
C LEU A 63 0.55 -13.36 7.64
N ILE A 64 1.23 -13.81 6.60
CA ILE A 64 0.80 -14.94 5.77
C ILE A 64 1.93 -15.96 5.83
N GLN A 65 1.68 -17.16 6.34
CA GLN A 65 2.73 -18.17 6.50
C GLN A 65 2.24 -19.58 6.19
N ASP A 66 3.09 -20.43 5.64
CA ASP A 66 2.82 -21.85 5.41
C ASP A 66 1.54 -22.14 4.59
N CYS A 67 1.18 -21.25 3.65
CA CYS A 67 0.00 -21.42 2.80
C CYS A 67 0.35 -22.12 1.48
N GLU A 68 -0.50 -23.04 1.02
CA GLU A 68 -0.30 -23.80 -0.22
C GLU A 68 -1.57 -23.80 -1.08
N ASN A 69 -1.44 -23.47 -2.38
CA ASN A 69 -2.57 -23.42 -3.33
C ASN A 69 -3.70 -22.47 -2.89
N CYS A 70 -3.37 -21.37 -2.21
CA CYS A 70 -4.37 -20.45 -1.67
C CYS A 70 -4.57 -19.20 -2.53
N ASN A 71 -5.79 -18.67 -2.56
CA ASN A 71 -6.06 -17.32 -3.04
C ASN A 71 -6.35 -16.41 -1.86
N ILE A 72 -5.53 -15.38 -1.65
CA ILE A 72 -5.53 -14.54 -0.46
C ILE A 72 -5.76 -13.09 -0.87
N TYR A 73 -6.84 -12.48 -0.39
CA TYR A 73 -7.20 -11.10 -0.76
C TYR A 73 -7.38 -10.21 0.46
N ILE A 74 -6.44 -9.30 0.69
CA ILE A 74 -6.51 -8.31 1.78
C ILE A 74 -6.92 -6.96 1.19
N PHE A 75 -8.22 -6.66 1.19
CA PHE A 75 -8.79 -5.42 0.66
C PHE A 75 -8.80 -4.28 1.68
N ASP A 76 -7.67 -4.10 2.37
CA ASP A 76 -7.48 -3.04 3.35
C ASP A 76 -6.02 -2.62 3.45
N HIS A 77 -5.77 -1.44 4.03
CA HIS A 77 -4.42 -0.97 4.30
C HIS A 77 -3.81 -1.67 5.53
N SER A 78 -2.49 -1.85 5.50
CA SER A 78 -1.73 -2.55 6.54
C SER A 78 -0.47 -1.76 6.92
N ALA A 79 0.07 -1.98 8.12
CA ALA A 79 1.36 -1.40 8.53
C ALA A 79 2.53 -2.07 7.80
N THR A 80 2.58 -3.40 7.86
CA THR A 80 3.61 -4.24 7.25
C THR A 80 3.01 -5.61 6.98
N VAL A 81 3.47 -6.28 5.93
CA VAL A 81 3.04 -7.65 5.60
C VAL A 81 4.24 -8.53 5.39
N THR A 82 4.25 -9.70 6.02
CA THR A 82 5.25 -10.74 5.81
C THR A 82 4.58 -11.96 5.20
N ILE A 83 5.19 -12.51 4.15
CA ILE A 83 4.72 -13.71 3.46
C ILE A 83 5.85 -14.74 3.53
N ASP A 84 5.63 -15.82 4.27
CA ASP A 84 6.62 -16.84 4.58
C ASP A 84 6.18 -18.20 4.05
N ASP A 85 7.11 -18.93 3.43
CA ASP A 85 6.96 -20.36 3.11
C ASP A 85 5.68 -20.69 2.31
N CYS A 86 5.19 -19.74 1.52
CA CYS A 86 3.99 -19.89 0.71
C CYS A 86 4.28 -20.49 -0.66
N THR A 87 3.41 -21.39 -1.12
CA THR A 87 3.57 -22.14 -2.37
C THR A 87 2.32 -22.00 -3.24
N ASN A 88 2.50 -21.67 -4.53
CA ASN A 88 1.41 -21.64 -5.50
C ASN A 88 0.21 -20.79 -5.05
N CYS A 89 0.47 -19.63 -4.45
CA CYS A 89 -0.56 -18.74 -3.94
C CYS A 89 -0.83 -17.55 -4.86
N VAL A 90 -2.08 -17.13 -4.95
CA VAL A 90 -2.48 -15.84 -5.52
C VAL A 90 -2.70 -14.87 -4.37
N ILE A 91 -2.07 -13.69 -4.41
CA ILE A 91 -2.10 -12.75 -3.27
C ILE A 91 -2.39 -11.33 -3.75
N PHE A 92 -3.52 -10.77 -3.31
CA PHE A 92 -3.78 -9.33 -3.39
C PHE A 92 -3.55 -8.69 -2.01
N LEU A 93 -2.74 -7.63 -1.97
CA LEU A 93 -2.57 -6.80 -0.78
C LEU A 93 -2.96 -5.36 -1.09
N GLY A 94 -3.84 -4.79 -0.26
CA GLY A 94 -4.07 -3.36 -0.21
C GLY A 94 -2.80 -2.57 0.17
N PRO A 95 -2.91 -1.23 0.26
CA PRO A 95 -1.77 -0.36 0.50
C PRO A 95 -1.04 -0.66 1.83
N VAL A 96 0.24 -1.00 1.75
CA VAL A 96 1.08 -1.31 2.91
C VAL A 96 1.98 -0.11 3.23
N LYS A 97 1.75 0.54 4.37
CA LYS A 97 2.47 1.74 4.80
C LYS A 97 3.98 1.56 4.85
N GLY A 98 4.43 0.39 5.29
CA GLY A 98 5.84 0.04 5.44
C GLY A 98 6.28 -0.99 4.40
N SER A 99 6.79 -2.11 4.90
CA SER A 99 7.37 -3.16 4.06
C SER A 99 6.40 -4.28 3.73
N VAL A 100 6.55 -4.82 2.52
CA VAL A 100 6.12 -6.16 2.17
C VAL A 100 7.36 -7.03 2.02
N PHE A 101 7.42 -8.15 2.72
CA PHE A 101 8.57 -9.05 2.71
C PHE A 101 8.15 -10.48 2.39
N PHE A 102 8.58 -10.98 1.23
CA PHE A 102 8.48 -12.38 0.85
C PHE A 102 9.74 -13.14 1.28
N ARG A 103 9.57 -14.27 1.96
CA ARG A 103 10.64 -15.19 2.35
C ARG A 103 10.25 -16.62 2.00
N ASN A 104 11.15 -17.39 1.40
CA ASN A 104 10.94 -18.82 1.07
C ASN A 104 9.69 -19.12 0.21
N CYS A 105 9.15 -18.13 -0.50
CA CYS A 105 7.94 -18.30 -1.31
C CYS A 105 8.24 -18.82 -2.73
N ARG A 106 7.36 -19.65 -3.27
CA ARG A 106 7.50 -20.23 -4.62
C ARG A 106 6.21 -20.21 -5.42
N ASP A 107 6.34 -19.95 -6.72
CA ASP A 107 5.25 -20.02 -7.71
C ASP A 107 4.03 -19.14 -7.33
N CYS A 108 4.24 -18.00 -6.66
CA CYS A 108 3.15 -17.11 -6.23
C CYS A 108 2.95 -15.94 -7.21
N LYS A 109 1.68 -15.54 -7.38
CA LYS A 109 1.27 -14.43 -8.25
C LYS A 109 0.60 -13.36 -7.41
N CYS A 110 1.07 -12.12 -7.50
CA CYS A 110 0.72 -11.09 -6.53
C CYS A 110 0.36 -9.75 -7.18
N ALA A 111 -0.54 -9.00 -6.56
CA ALA A 111 -0.79 -7.60 -6.84
C ALA A 111 -0.80 -6.81 -5.52
N LEU A 112 0.10 -5.84 -5.38
CA LEU A 112 0.29 -5.15 -4.11
C LEU A 112 0.90 -3.75 -4.24
N ALA A 113 0.60 -2.92 -3.25
CA ALA A 113 1.17 -1.58 -3.10
C ALA A 113 1.88 -1.46 -1.74
N CYS A 114 3.10 -0.92 -1.71
CA CYS A 114 3.88 -0.79 -0.49
C CYS A 114 4.88 0.37 -0.53
N GLN A 115 5.42 0.75 0.63
CA GLN A 115 6.57 1.67 0.67
C GLN A 115 7.86 0.96 0.28
N GLN A 116 8.13 -0.20 0.86
CA GLN A 116 9.33 -1.01 0.62
C GLN A 116 8.96 -2.44 0.22
N PHE A 117 9.53 -2.91 -0.89
CA PHE A 117 9.34 -4.28 -1.36
C PHE A 117 10.61 -5.09 -1.20
N ARG A 118 10.53 -6.23 -0.52
CA ARG A 118 11.66 -7.11 -0.24
C ARG A 118 11.32 -8.56 -0.59
N VAL A 119 12.27 -9.25 -1.21
CA VAL A 119 12.17 -10.67 -1.54
C VAL A 119 13.47 -11.35 -1.15
N ARG A 120 13.39 -12.46 -0.43
CA ARG A 120 14.54 -13.29 -0.09
C ARG A 120 14.19 -14.78 -0.24
N ASP A 121 15.12 -15.55 -0.80
CA ASP A 121 14.99 -17.02 -0.91
C ASP A 121 13.72 -17.45 -1.70
N CYS A 122 13.30 -16.68 -2.70
CA CYS A 122 12.08 -16.94 -3.47
C CYS A 122 12.35 -17.40 -4.89
N ARG A 123 11.37 -18.11 -5.47
CA ARG A 123 11.44 -18.60 -6.84
C ARG A 123 10.13 -18.41 -7.60
N LYS A 124 10.20 -17.91 -8.83
CA LYS A 124 9.04 -17.76 -9.73
C LYS A 124 7.90 -16.96 -9.09
N LEU A 125 8.18 -15.72 -8.73
CA LEU A 125 7.14 -14.77 -8.31
C LEU A 125 6.76 -13.88 -9.48
N GLU A 126 5.47 -13.61 -9.65
CA GLU A 126 4.97 -12.65 -10.63
C GLU A 126 4.19 -11.56 -9.89
N VAL A 127 4.68 -10.32 -9.92
CA VAL A 127 4.19 -9.25 -9.02
C VAL A 127 3.79 -8.00 -9.80
N PHE A 128 2.53 -7.62 -9.73
CA PHE A 128 2.03 -6.30 -10.12
C PHE A 128 2.24 -5.33 -8.95
N LEU A 129 3.23 -4.46 -9.06
CA LEU A 129 3.81 -3.71 -7.94
C LEU A 129 3.55 -2.20 -8.05
N CYS A 130 3.20 -1.61 -6.92
CA CYS A 130 3.37 -0.19 -6.64
C CYS A 130 4.34 -0.07 -5.47
N CYS A 131 5.51 0.52 -5.68
CA CYS A 131 6.54 0.63 -4.66
C CYS A 131 7.11 2.04 -4.63
N ALA A 132 7.06 2.68 -3.46
CA ALA A 132 7.57 4.05 -3.29
C ALA A 132 9.10 4.13 -3.36
N THR A 133 9.80 3.05 -2.96
CA THR A 133 11.26 2.94 -3.02
C THR A 133 11.71 1.91 -4.06
N GLN A 134 13.02 1.81 -4.27
CA GLN A 134 13.61 0.77 -5.11
C GLN A 134 13.26 -0.63 -4.57
N PRO A 135 12.56 -1.50 -5.34
CA PRO A 135 12.30 -2.88 -4.93
C PRO A 135 13.61 -3.67 -4.87
N ILE A 136 13.74 -4.55 -3.87
CA ILE A 136 14.95 -5.35 -3.67
C ILE A 136 14.67 -6.85 -3.72
N ILE A 137 15.60 -7.60 -4.29
CA ILE A 137 15.62 -9.07 -4.24
C ILE A 137 16.99 -9.56 -3.75
N GLU A 138 16.99 -10.72 -3.12
CA GLU A 138 18.18 -11.39 -2.60
C GLU A 138 17.97 -12.91 -2.68
N SER A 139 18.99 -13.69 -3.06
CA SER A 139 18.97 -15.15 -3.14
C SER A 139 17.72 -15.73 -3.85
N SER A 140 17.24 -15.04 -4.88
CA SER A 140 15.96 -15.32 -5.53
C SER A 140 16.09 -15.41 -7.03
N THR A 141 15.23 -16.18 -7.70
CA THR A 141 15.30 -16.35 -9.16
C THR A 141 13.92 -16.32 -9.82
N HIS A 142 13.87 -15.93 -11.10
CA HIS A 142 12.64 -15.84 -11.91
C HIS A 142 11.57 -14.92 -11.30
N ILE A 143 11.98 -13.77 -10.77
CA ILE A 143 11.06 -12.77 -10.20
C ILE A 143 10.62 -11.81 -11.31
N LYS A 144 9.33 -11.76 -11.64
CA LYS A 144 8.81 -10.90 -12.69
C LYS A 144 8.00 -9.75 -12.11
N PHE A 145 8.19 -8.55 -12.66
CA PHE A 145 7.51 -7.34 -12.21
C PHE A 145 6.60 -6.76 -13.28
N GLY A 146 5.42 -6.31 -12.89
CA GLY A 146 4.49 -5.49 -13.67
C GLY A 146 4.07 -4.25 -12.87
N CYS A 147 3.52 -3.24 -13.53
CA CYS A 147 2.97 -2.09 -12.81
C CYS A 147 1.67 -2.48 -12.12
N PHE A 148 1.45 -2.04 -10.88
CA PHE A 148 0.16 -2.20 -10.20
C PHE A 148 -1.01 -1.71 -11.06
N GLN A 149 -2.04 -2.53 -11.16
CA GLN A 149 -3.25 -2.25 -11.93
C GLN A 149 -4.46 -2.86 -11.22
N TRP A 150 -5.15 -2.05 -10.42
CA TRP A 150 -6.29 -2.49 -9.62
C TRP A 150 -7.17 -1.32 -9.17
N TYR A 151 -8.46 -1.58 -8.97
CA TYR A 151 -9.44 -0.63 -8.47
C TYR A 151 -10.50 -1.31 -7.61
N TYR A 152 -10.87 -0.62 -6.52
CA TYR A 152 -12.16 -0.73 -5.82
C TYR A 152 -12.43 0.60 -5.10
N PRO A 153 -13.69 0.91 -4.73
CA PRO A 153 -14.07 2.23 -4.22
C PRO A 153 -13.23 2.73 -3.03
N GLU A 154 -12.91 1.85 -2.08
CA GLU A 154 -12.21 2.17 -0.84
C GLU A 154 -10.71 2.35 -1.03
N LEU A 155 -10.14 1.82 -2.12
CA LEU A 155 -8.70 1.73 -2.34
C LEU A 155 -8.02 3.10 -2.31
N ALA A 156 -8.65 4.13 -2.86
CA ALA A 156 -8.10 5.48 -2.87
C ALA A 156 -7.87 6.05 -1.46
N PHE A 157 -8.81 5.84 -0.54
CA PHE A 157 -8.68 6.26 0.86
C PHE A 157 -7.64 5.41 1.59
N GLN A 158 -7.58 4.11 1.30
CA GLN A 158 -6.57 3.23 1.88
C GLN A 158 -5.14 3.61 1.48
N PHE A 159 -4.92 4.10 0.24
CA PHE A 159 -3.62 4.66 -0.16
C PHE A 159 -3.25 5.88 0.68
N LYS A 160 -4.23 6.76 0.94
CA LYS A 160 -4.07 7.94 1.79
C LYS A 160 -3.76 7.55 3.24
N ASP A 161 -4.49 6.58 3.81
CA ASP A 161 -4.32 6.12 5.19
C ASP A 161 -2.96 5.42 5.39
N ALA A 162 -2.49 4.68 4.38
CA ALA A 162 -1.14 4.13 4.35
C ALA A 162 -0.04 5.19 4.11
N GLY A 163 -0.39 6.44 3.80
CA GLY A 163 0.57 7.50 3.48
C GLY A 163 1.33 7.27 2.17
N LEU A 164 0.73 6.53 1.22
CA LEU A 164 1.34 6.23 -0.08
C LEU A 164 0.76 7.14 -1.17
N SER A 165 1.65 7.81 -1.91
CA SER A 165 1.27 8.54 -3.12
C SER A 165 1.13 7.57 -4.29
N ILE A 166 0.00 7.61 -4.98
CA ILE A 166 -0.25 6.84 -6.21
C ILE A 166 0.70 7.20 -7.37
N PHE A 167 1.41 8.33 -7.26
CA PHE A 167 2.36 8.80 -8.28
C PHE A 167 3.82 8.41 -7.96
N ASN A 168 4.10 7.97 -6.75
CA ASN A 168 5.44 7.51 -6.35
C ASN A 168 5.52 5.99 -6.58
N ASN A 169 5.92 5.59 -7.79
CA ASN A 169 5.98 4.18 -8.15
C ASN A 169 7.22 3.83 -8.99
N THR A 170 8.20 3.17 -8.37
CA THR A 170 9.45 2.71 -9.00
C THR A 170 9.49 1.19 -9.23
N TRP A 171 8.32 0.58 -9.50
CA TRP A 171 8.11 -0.87 -9.61
C TRP A 171 9.07 -1.64 -10.52
N SER A 172 9.69 -1.01 -11.51
CA SER A 172 10.55 -1.66 -12.51
C SER A 172 12.06 -1.48 -12.30
N ASN A 173 12.48 -0.69 -11.29
CA ASN A 173 13.89 -0.42 -11.03
C ASN A 173 14.40 -1.33 -9.92
N ILE A 174 14.69 -2.60 -10.23
CA ILE A 174 14.97 -3.62 -9.21
C ILE A 174 16.45 -3.61 -8.83
N HIS A 175 16.75 -3.67 -7.54
CA HIS A 175 18.08 -3.95 -7.04
C HIS A 175 18.20 -5.43 -6.67
N ASP A 176 19.17 -6.12 -7.25
CA ASP A 176 19.50 -7.51 -6.91
C ASP A 176 20.78 -7.55 -6.08
N PHE A 177 20.69 -8.01 -4.84
CA PHE A 177 21.83 -8.13 -3.93
C PHE A 177 22.74 -9.32 -4.27
N THR A 178 22.25 -10.30 -5.02
CA THR A 178 22.95 -11.56 -5.33
C THR A 178 22.89 -11.87 -6.83
N PRO A 179 23.38 -10.97 -7.69
CA PRO A 179 23.36 -11.20 -9.13
C PRO A 179 24.27 -12.38 -9.50
N VAL A 180 23.80 -13.21 -10.43
CA VAL A 180 24.59 -14.31 -11.00
C VAL A 180 25.13 -13.87 -12.36
N SER A 181 26.43 -14.06 -12.60
CA SER A 181 27.05 -13.67 -13.87
C SER A 181 26.42 -14.41 -15.05
N GLY A 182 25.92 -13.66 -16.04
CA GLY A 182 25.33 -14.20 -17.27
C GLY A 182 23.84 -14.55 -17.19
N GLU A 183 23.21 -14.41 -16.01
CA GLU A 183 21.79 -14.65 -15.81
C GLU A 183 21.11 -13.45 -15.15
N LEU A 184 19.82 -13.26 -15.42
CA LEU A 184 19.01 -12.24 -14.75
C LEU A 184 18.02 -12.95 -13.82
N ASN A 185 18.17 -12.72 -12.52
CA ASN A 185 17.28 -13.25 -11.49
C ASN A 185 15.86 -12.67 -11.57
N TRP A 186 15.69 -11.56 -12.28
CA TRP A 186 14.42 -10.89 -12.45
C TRP A 186 14.21 -10.39 -13.88
N SER A 187 12.96 -10.16 -14.24
CA SER A 187 12.58 -9.54 -15.50
C SER A 187 11.27 -8.76 -15.37
N LEU A 188 10.83 -8.11 -16.43
CA LEU A 188 9.51 -7.45 -16.47
C LEU A 188 8.50 -8.39 -17.12
N LEU A 189 7.29 -8.44 -16.56
CA LEU A 189 6.14 -9.09 -17.20
C LEU A 189 5.88 -8.46 -18.58
N PRO A 190 5.26 -9.18 -19.53
CA PRO A 190 4.80 -8.59 -20.79
C PRO A 190 3.94 -7.33 -20.56
N GLU A 191 4.02 -6.33 -21.45
CA GLU A 191 3.26 -5.08 -21.30
C GLU A 191 1.75 -5.29 -21.55
N ASP A 192 1.40 -6.33 -22.29
CA ASP A 192 0.04 -6.80 -22.59
C ASP A 192 -0.45 -7.89 -21.62
N ALA A 193 0.30 -8.20 -20.55
CA ALA A 193 -0.12 -9.16 -19.55
C ALA A 193 -1.46 -8.75 -18.92
N VAL A 194 -2.45 -9.64 -18.98
CA VAL A 194 -3.78 -9.43 -18.39
C VAL A 194 -3.69 -9.76 -16.91
N VAL A 195 -4.00 -8.79 -16.04
CA VAL A 195 -3.88 -8.95 -14.58
C VAL A 195 -4.65 -10.18 -14.08
N GLU A 196 -5.86 -10.43 -14.60
CA GLU A 196 -6.74 -11.52 -14.15
C GLU A 196 -6.19 -12.93 -14.46
N ASP A 197 -5.33 -13.08 -15.47
CA ASP A 197 -4.65 -14.36 -15.77
C ASP A 197 -3.60 -14.72 -14.71
N HIS A 198 -3.18 -13.72 -13.93
CA HIS A 198 -2.20 -13.88 -12.86
C HIS A 198 -2.84 -13.78 -11.47
N VAL A 199 -3.68 -12.77 -11.26
CA VAL A 199 -4.36 -12.49 -10.00
C VAL A 199 -5.86 -12.39 -10.31
N PRO A 200 -6.56 -13.53 -10.41
CA PRO A 200 -8.00 -13.55 -10.69
C PRO A 200 -8.78 -12.82 -9.61
N LEU A 201 -9.95 -12.31 -9.97
CA LEU A 201 -10.90 -11.75 -9.02
C LEU A 201 -11.47 -12.85 -8.11
N PRO A 202 -11.68 -12.58 -6.81
CA PRO A 202 -12.24 -13.56 -5.89
C PRO A 202 -13.66 -13.97 -6.28
N THR A 203 -13.98 -15.24 -6.15
CA THR A 203 -15.30 -15.82 -6.50
C THR A 203 -16.17 -16.15 -5.29
N THR A 204 -15.64 -16.01 -4.07
CA THR A 204 -16.38 -16.25 -2.81
C THR A 204 -17.42 -15.15 -2.57
N GLU A 205 -18.61 -15.53 -2.09
CA GLU A 205 -19.71 -14.59 -1.82
C GLU A 205 -19.32 -13.43 -0.89
N GLU A 206 -18.47 -13.69 0.11
CA GLU A 206 -18.01 -12.66 1.05
C GLU A 206 -17.25 -11.54 0.36
N LEU A 207 -16.32 -11.89 -0.54
CA LEU A 207 -15.47 -10.92 -1.24
C LEU A 207 -16.14 -10.30 -2.48
N LYS A 208 -17.20 -10.92 -3.01
CA LYS A 208 -18.02 -10.38 -4.12
C LYS A 208 -18.71 -9.06 -3.79
N ALA A 209 -18.86 -8.73 -2.50
CA ALA A 209 -19.42 -7.45 -2.08
C ALA A 209 -18.57 -6.26 -2.56
N ILE A 210 -17.28 -6.47 -2.86
CA ILE A 210 -16.36 -5.43 -3.29
C ILE A 210 -16.41 -5.29 -4.81
N ARG A 211 -16.63 -4.06 -5.29
CA ARG A 211 -16.66 -3.75 -6.72
C ARG A 211 -15.25 -3.61 -7.28
N LEU A 212 -14.68 -4.73 -7.71
CA LEU A 212 -13.32 -4.81 -8.22
C LEU A 212 -13.25 -4.50 -9.72
N SER A 213 -12.14 -3.93 -10.17
CA SER A 213 -11.79 -3.85 -11.57
C SER A 213 -10.28 -3.89 -11.75
N THR A 214 -9.83 -4.63 -12.75
CA THR A 214 -8.43 -4.71 -13.16
C THR A 214 -8.16 -3.93 -14.46
N GLU A 215 -9.11 -3.11 -14.94
CA GLU A 215 -8.91 -2.32 -16.16
C GLU A 215 -7.85 -1.23 -15.96
N ALA A 216 -6.93 -1.08 -16.93
CA ALA A 216 -5.86 -0.09 -16.88
C ALA A 216 -6.34 1.37 -16.77
N SER A 217 -7.53 1.68 -17.29
CA SER A 217 -8.17 3.00 -17.23
C SER A 217 -8.80 3.30 -15.86
N LYS A 218 -9.21 2.26 -15.12
CA LYS A 218 -9.84 2.41 -13.79
C LYS A 218 -8.84 2.32 -12.64
N SER A 219 -7.63 1.79 -12.90
CA SER A 219 -6.61 1.61 -11.88
C SER A 219 -6.37 2.87 -11.03
N ILE A 220 -6.31 2.67 -9.71
CA ILE A 220 -5.96 3.74 -8.77
C ILE A 220 -4.51 4.20 -8.99
N VAL A 221 -3.59 3.30 -9.33
CA VAL A 221 -2.21 3.69 -9.70
C VAL A 221 -2.16 3.88 -11.22
N PRO A 222 -1.72 5.03 -11.74
CA PRO A 222 -1.52 5.20 -13.16
C PRO A 222 -0.50 4.19 -13.69
N VAL A 223 -0.91 3.32 -14.61
CA VAL A 223 -0.04 2.30 -15.25
C VAL A 223 1.16 2.94 -15.96
N SER A 224 2.34 2.90 -15.34
CA SER A 224 3.57 3.50 -15.90
C SER A 224 4.41 2.45 -16.64
N ARG A 225 5.22 2.88 -17.62
CA ARG A 225 6.13 1.98 -18.34
C ARG A 225 7.44 1.72 -17.61
N GLY A 226 7.81 2.57 -16.65
CA GLY A 226 9.07 2.46 -15.91
C GLY A 226 10.28 2.34 -16.83
N GLN A 227 11.09 1.31 -16.61
CA GLN A 227 12.33 1.00 -17.33
C GLN A 227 12.13 0.14 -18.60
N ARG A 228 10.89 -0.06 -19.06
CA ARG A 228 10.64 -0.73 -20.34
C ARG A 228 11.32 0.02 -21.49
N GLN A 229 11.72 -0.74 -22.52
CA GLN A 229 12.31 -0.17 -23.73
C GLN A 229 11.36 0.86 -24.36
N LYS A 230 11.95 1.97 -24.81
CA LYS A 230 11.26 3.08 -25.46
C LYS A 230 11.51 3.00 -26.96
N ASN A 231 10.51 3.42 -27.73
CA ASN A 231 10.60 3.50 -29.19
C ASN A 231 11.00 4.92 -29.66
N SER A 232 11.21 5.84 -28.71
CA SER A 232 11.57 7.24 -28.95
C SER A 232 12.38 7.75 -27.77
N ASP A 233 13.33 8.63 -28.07
CA ASP A 233 14.17 9.33 -27.08
C ASP A 233 13.51 10.64 -26.59
N GLU A 234 12.40 11.05 -27.22
CA GLU A 234 11.68 12.26 -26.84
C GLU A 234 11.07 12.14 -25.45
N SER A 235 11.24 13.21 -24.66
CA SER A 235 10.75 13.31 -23.29
C SER A 235 10.14 14.69 -23.04
N CYS A 236 9.14 14.75 -22.18
CA CYS A 236 8.33 15.92 -21.86
C CYS A 236 8.00 15.79 -20.38
N LEU A 237 8.29 16.85 -19.62
CA LEU A 237 8.04 16.90 -18.19
C LEU A 237 6.85 17.82 -17.94
N VAL A 238 5.86 17.30 -17.22
CA VAL A 238 4.73 18.09 -16.75
C VAL A 238 4.74 18.11 -15.23
N VAL A 239 4.80 19.31 -14.66
CA VAL A 239 4.75 19.54 -13.22
C VAL A 239 3.42 20.21 -12.89
N LEU A 240 2.64 19.56 -12.04
CA LEU A 240 1.41 20.15 -11.50
C LEU A 240 1.65 20.51 -10.03
N PHE A 241 1.22 21.71 -9.65
CA PHE A 241 1.31 22.20 -8.28
C PHE A 241 0.11 21.74 -7.46
N ALA A 242 0.25 21.74 -6.12
CA ALA A 242 -0.82 21.33 -5.22
C ALA A 242 -2.08 22.22 -5.39
N GLY A 243 -3.24 21.57 -5.37
CA GLY A 243 -4.55 22.19 -5.53
C GLY A 243 -5.64 21.13 -5.54
N ASP A 244 -6.89 21.53 -5.28
CA ASP A 244 -8.01 20.60 -5.06
C ASP A 244 -8.25 19.66 -6.26
N TYR A 245 -7.94 20.12 -7.46
CA TYR A 245 -8.15 19.38 -8.70
C TYR A 245 -6.88 18.77 -9.29
N THR A 246 -5.73 18.88 -8.62
CA THR A 246 -4.42 18.48 -9.19
C THR A 246 -4.37 16.99 -9.54
N ILE A 247 -4.87 16.12 -8.68
CA ILE A 247 -4.90 14.67 -8.93
C ILE A 247 -5.82 14.35 -10.12
N ALA A 248 -6.98 15.00 -10.21
CA ALA A 248 -7.92 14.81 -11.31
C ALA A 248 -7.34 15.32 -12.65
N ASN A 249 -6.70 16.48 -12.63
CA ASN A 249 -6.04 17.06 -13.80
C ASN A 249 -4.88 16.18 -14.29
N ALA A 250 -4.07 15.65 -13.36
CA ALA A 250 -2.99 14.73 -13.70
C ALA A 250 -3.53 13.45 -14.38
N ARG A 251 -4.61 12.87 -13.85
CA ARG A 251 -5.27 11.69 -14.46
C ARG A 251 -5.81 11.99 -15.84
N LYS A 252 -6.56 13.10 -15.98
CA LYS A 252 -7.12 13.52 -17.27
C LYS A 252 -6.05 13.69 -18.33
N LEU A 253 -4.94 14.36 -17.98
CA LEU A 253 -3.80 14.52 -18.89
C LEU A 253 -3.17 13.18 -19.29
N ILE A 254 -2.98 12.26 -18.32
CA ILE A 254 -2.44 10.92 -18.61
C ILE A 254 -3.35 10.17 -19.58
N ASP A 255 -4.67 10.26 -19.41
CA ASP A 255 -5.64 9.60 -20.28
C ASP A 255 -5.65 10.19 -21.70
N GLU A 256 -5.58 11.52 -21.81
CA GLU A 256 -5.48 12.21 -23.10
C GLU A 256 -4.21 11.81 -23.87
N VAL A 257 -3.05 11.83 -23.20
CA VAL A 257 -1.76 11.42 -23.79
C VAL A 257 -1.79 9.96 -24.22
N ARG A 258 -2.36 9.07 -23.40
CA ARG A 258 -2.49 7.64 -23.75
C ARG A 258 -3.39 7.40 -24.95
N ARG A 259 -4.50 8.14 -25.05
CA ARG A 259 -5.43 8.06 -26.18
C ARG A 259 -4.73 8.50 -27.46
N GLU A 260 -4.05 9.65 -27.44
CA GLU A 260 -3.27 10.13 -28.58
C GLU A 260 -2.17 9.14 -28.99
N ARG A 261 -1.50 8.51 -28.02
CA ARG A 261 -0.48 7.49 -28.32
C ARG A 261 -1.05 6.24 -28.98
N ARG A 262 -2.28 5.82 -28.63
CA ARG A 262 -2.96 4.72 -29.34
C ARG A 262 -3.36 5.11 -30.76
N GLU A 263 -3.71 6.38 -30.98
CA GLU A 263 -4.14 6.90 -32.29
C GLU A 263 -2.97 7.30 -33.20
N LYS A 264 -1.81 7.71 -32.66
CA LYS A 264 -0.69 8.32 -33.40
C LYS A 264 0.69 7.73 -33.09
N GLN A 265 0.77 6.67 -32.27
CA GLN A 265 2.00 5.92 -32.00
C GLN A 265 3.17 6.77 -31.44
N THR A 266 2.89 7.84 -30.68
CA THR A 266 3.94 8.73 -30.12
C THR A 266 3.55 9.37 -28.77
N TYR A 267 4.58 9.67 -27.94
CA TYR A 267 4.61 10.56 -26.75
C TYR A 267 3.98 10.04 -25.42
N THR A 268 4.30 10.44 -24.17
CA THR A 268 5.53 10.80 -23.42
C THR A 268 5.27 10.57 -21.91
N CYS A 269 6.30 10.48 -21.05
CA CYS A 269 6.24 10.12 -19.63
C CYS A 269 5.76 11.27 -18.71
N VAL A 270 4.73 11.04 -17.89
CA VAL A 270 4.29 11.99 -16.83
C VAL A 270 4.86 11.53 -15.49
N VAL A 271 5.69 12.35 -14.86
CA VAL A 271 6.14 12.17 -13.47
C VAL A 271 5.63 13.36 -12.66
N THR A 272 4.66 13.10 -11.78
CA THR A 272 4.12 14.09 -10.84
C THR A 272 4.79 13.92 -9.49
N HIS A 273 5.65 14.86 -9.10
CA HIS A 273 6.18 14.94 -7.74
C HIS A 273 5.19 15.68 -6.83
N HIS A 274 4.69 15.00 -5.79
CA HIS A 274 3.96 15.64 -4.69
C HIS A 274 4.96 16.08 -3.62
N PHE A 275 5.16 17.38 -3.44
CA PHE A 275 5.86 17.92 -2.26
C PHE A 275 4.85 18.06 -1.13
N LEU A 276 4.94 17.21 -0.11
CA LEU A 276 4.29 17.45 1.19
C LEU A 276 5.21 18.37 1.98
N ALA A 277 4.94 19.67 1.98
CA ALA A 277 5.60 20.62 2.86
C ALA A 277 5.12 20.38 4.31
N SER A 278 5.81 19.50 5.03
CA SER A 278 5.85 19.53 6.49
C SER A 278 6.76 20.70 6.89
N SER A 279 6.15 21.74 7.45
CA SER A 279 6.80 22.93 7.98
C SER A 279 7.82 22.58 9.06
N HIS A 280 9.09 22.51 8.71
CA HIS A 280 10.20 22.84 9.60
C HIS A 280 11.32 23.52 8.81
N SER A 281 11.57 24.77 9.16
CA SER A 281 12.64 25.61 8.66
C SER A 281 13.99 24.97 8.93
N PHE A 282 14.84 24.80 7.91
CA PHE A 282 16.28 24.79 8.10
C PHE A 282 16.97 25.58 6.98
N LEU A 283 17.84 26.49 7.42
CA LEU A 283 18.64 27.41 6.64
C LEU A 283 19.71 26.69 5.78
N ILE A 284 19.90 27.25 4.57
CA ILE A 284 21.15 27.61 3.86
C ILE A 284 22.44 26.86 4.23
N GLY A 285 23.15 26.39 3.19
CA GLY A 285 24.60 26.21 3.19
C GLY A 285 25.15 25.91 1.79
N TYR A 286 25.63 26.96 1.12
CA TYR A 286 26.42 27.09 -0.13
C TYR A 286 26.51 25.92 -1.12
#